data_AF-A0A8T6VCP8-F1
#
_entry.id   AF-A0A8T6VCP8-F1
#
_cell.length_a   1.000
_cell.length_b   1.000
_cell.length_c   1.000
_cell.angle_alpha   90.00
_cell.angle_beta   90.00
_cell.angle_gamma   90.00
#
_symmetry.space_group_name_H-M   'P 1'
#
loop_
_entity.id
_entity.type
_entity.pdbx_description
1 polymer ?
#
loop_
_entity_poly.entity_id
_entity_poly.type
_entity_poly.pdbx_seq_one_letter_code
_entity_poly.pdbx_strand_id
1 'polypeptide(L)' 'MFEEKKEYVSIKPRQYLGSDNFAKIASIIRDEGGEYISAGKESHFRVPKEIK' A
#
# COMPACT_ATOMS: atom_id res chain seq x y z
N MET A 1 25.38 8.90 7.68
CA MET A 1 23.95 9.18 7.41
C MET A 1 23.30 7.82 7.23
N PHE A 2 22.51 7.35 8.18
CA PHE A 2 21.91 6.01 8.11
C PHE A 2 20.67 6.11 7.23
N GLU A 3 20.71 5.48 6.06
CA GLU A 3 19.59 5.42 5.13
C GLU A 3 18.89 4.07 5.35
N GLU A 4 17.90 4.08 6.24
CA GLU A 4 17.11 2.90 6.56
C GLU A 4 16.14 2.63 5.40
N LYS A 5 16.58 1.84 4.41
CA LYS A 5 15.71 1.37 3.32
C LYS A 5 14.76 0.31 3.86
N LYS A 6 13.68 0.74 4.50
CA LYS A 6 12.55 -0.16 4.80
C LYS A 6 12.08 -0.78 3.49
N GLU A 7 12.15 -2.11 3.39
CA GLU A 7 11.66 -2.83 2.22
C GLU A 7 10.13 -2.77 2.22
N TYR A 8 9.53 -2.23 1.15
CA TYR A 8 8.09 -2.19 0.97
C TYR A 8 7.69 -2.96 -0.28
N VAL A 9 6.53 -3.61 -0.22
CA VAL A 9 5.85 -4.18 -1.39
C VAL A 9 4.84 -3.16 -1.90
N SER A 10 5.02 -2.70 -3.14
CA SER A 10 4.04 -1.83 -3.81
C SER A 10 2.97 -2.66 -4.52
N ILE A 11 1.71 -2.41 -4.22
CA ILE A 11 0.56 -3.09 -4.82
C ILE A 11 -0.17 -2.07 -5.70
N LYS A 12 -0.11 -2.28 -7.02
CA LYS A 12 -0.76 -1.47 -8.05
C LYS A 12 -1.93 -2.24 -8.67
N PRO A 13 -3.18 -1.81 -8.44
CA PRO A 13 -4.34 -2.40 -9.11
C PRO A 13 -4.24 -2.24 -10.62
N ARG A 14 -4.52 -3.30 -11.39
CA ARG A 14 -4.53 -3.25 -12.87
C ARG A 14 -5.81 -2.62 -13.44
N GLN A 15 -6.82 -2.41 -12.61
CA GLN A 15 -8.12 -1.86 -12.96
C GLN A 15 -8.65 -1.00 -11.82
N TYR A 16 -9.69 -0.23 -12.10
CA TYR A 16 -10.40 0.53 -11.08
C TYR A 16 -11.07 -0.43 -10.08
N LEU A 17 -10.79 -0.24 -8.79
CA LEU A 17 -11.27 -1.12 -7.72
C LEU A 17 -12.73 -0.89 -7.34
N GLY A 18 -13.24 0.33 -7.52
CA GLY A 18 -14.50 0.77 -6.92
C GLY A 18 -14.40 0.95 -5.40
N SER A 19 -15.39 1.63 -4.82
CA SER A 19 -15.37 2.03 -3.40
C SER A 19 -15.31 0.83 -2.44
N ASP A 20 -16.00 -0.27 -2.75
CA ASP A 20 -16.09 -1.44 -1.88
C ASP A 20 -14.76 -2.21 -1.78
N ASN A 21 -14.19 -2.60 -2.92
CA ASN A 21 -12.89 -3.31 -2.93
C ASN A 21 -11.76 -2.40 -2.44
N PHE A 22 -11.81 -1.11 -2.76
CA PHE A 22 -10.85 -0.15 -2.25
C PHE A 22 -10.87 -0.11 -0.72
N ALA A 23 -12.06 0.01 -0.11
CA ALA A 23 -12.20 0.04 1.35
C ALA A 23 -11.69 -1.25 2.00
N LYS A 24 -12.02 -2.41 1.43
CA LYS A 24 -11.54 -3.72 1.92
C LYS A 24 -10.01 -3.83 1.87
N ILE A 25 -9.41 -3.51 0.72
CA ILE A 25 -7.95 -3.53 0.56
C ILE A 25 -7.29 -2.53 1.49
N ALA A 26 -7.80 -1.29 1.55
CA ALA A 26 -7.27 -0.27 2.44
C ALA A 26 -7.31 -0.70 3.91
N SER A 27 -8.35 -1.42 4.34
CA SER A 27 -8.44 -1.96 5.69
C SER A 27 -7.34 -2.99 5.96
N ILE A 28 -7.16 -3.96 5.07
CA ILE A 28 -6.13 -5.01 5.20
C ILE A 28 -4.72 -4.39 5.20
N ILE A 29 -4.46 -3.48 4.27
CA ILE A 29 -3.16 -2.80 4.15
C ILE A 29 -2.82 -2.04 5.42
N ARG A 30 -3.80 -1.39 6.06
CA ARG A 30 -3.60 -0.66 7.32
C ARG A 30 -3.38 -1.58 8.52
N ASP A 31 -4.05 -2.73 8.55
CA ASP A 31 -3.86 -3.75 9.59
C ASP A 31 -2.42 -4.29 9.57
N GLU A 32 -1.88 -4.49 8.37
CA GLU A 32 -0.49 -4.92 8.12
C GLU A 32 0.55 -3.79 8.28
N GLY A 33 0.17 -2.62 8.82
CA GLY A 33 1.06 -1.47 9.01
C GLY A 33 1.49 -0.77 7.70
N GLY A 34 0.80 -1.07 6.61
CA GLY A 34 0.94 -0.41 5.32
C GLY A 34 0.05 0.83 5.17
N GLU A 35 0.10 1.43 3.99
CA GLU A 35 -0.68 2.63 3.66
C GLU A 35 -0.97 2.76 2.17
N TYR A 36 -1.90 3.66 1.84
CA TYR A 36 -2.21 4.03 0.47
C TYR A 36 -1.53 5.36 0.11
N ILE A 37 -0.79 5.38 -0.98
CA ILE A 37 -0.13 6.57 -1.52
C ILE A 37 -0.99 7.12 -2.66
N SER A 38 -1.55 8.31 -2.46
CA SER A 38 -2.30 9.03 -3.48
C SER A 38 -1.35 9.89 -4.34
N ALA A 39 -0.97 9.37 -5.50
CA ALA A 39 -0.03 10.01 -6.44
C ALA A 39 -0.62 10.10 -7.86
N GLY A 40 -1.95 10.24 -7.99
CA GLY A 40 -2.63 10.26 -9.27
C GLY A 40 -2.44 8.95 -10.04
N LYS A 41 -1.78 9.00 -11.20
CA LYS A 41 -1.49 7.83 -12.04
C LYS A 41 -0.57 6.82 -11.37
N GLU A 42 0.23 7.27 -10.41
CA GLU A 42 1.15 6.40 -9.67
C GLU A 42 0.59 5.93 -8.34
N SER A 43 -0.70 6.14 -8.08
CA SER A 43 -1.29 5.74 -6.80
C SER A 43 -1.17 4.23 -6.60
N HIS A 44 -0.76 3.84 -5.40
CA HIS A 44 -0.52 2.45 -5.05
C HIS A 44 -0.62 2.26 -3.55
N PHE A 45 -0.87 1.02 -3.15
CA PHE A 45 -0.72 0.63 -1.75
C PHE A 45 0.73 0.21 -1.51
N ARG A 46 1.23 0.43 -0.30
CA ARG A 46 2.51 -0.09 0.15
C ARG A 46 2.34 -0.84 1.47
N VAL A 47 3.01 -1.97 1.61
CA VAL A 47 3.06 -2.75 2.85
C VAL A 47 4.52 -2.99 3.21
N PRO A 48 4.93 -2.83 4.47
CA PRO A 48 6.27 -3.24 4.90
C PRO A 48 6.46 -4.74 4.68
N LYS A 49 7.63 -5.15 4.16
CA LYS A 49 7.94 -6.56 3.89
C LYS A 49 8.25 -7.35 5.17
N GLU A 50 8.77 -6.67 6.20
CA GLU A 50 8.90 -7.24 7.54
C GLU A 50 7.62 -6.98 8.32
N ILE A 51 6.81 -8.02 8.43
CA ILE A 51 5.79 -8.13 9.48
C ILE A 51 6.55 -8.58 10.73
N LYS A 52 6.41 -7.80 11.80
CA LYS A 52 7.09 -8.04 13.07
C LYS A 52 6.41 -9.17 13.86
#